data_AF-A0A6P0Y2F2-F1
#
_entry.id   AF-A0A6P0Y2F2-F1
#
_cell.length_a   1.000
_cell.length_b   1.000
_cell.length_c   1.000
_cell.angle_alpha   90.00
_cell.angle_beta   90.00
_cell.angle_gamma   90.00
#
_symmetry.space_group_name_H-M   'P 1'
#
loop_
_entity.id
_entity.type
_entity.pdbx_description
1 polymer ?
#
loop_
_entity_poly.entity_id
_entity_poly.type
_entity_poly.pdbx_seq_one_letter_code
_entity_poly.pdbx_strand_id
1 'polypeptide(L)' 'MIAIKNSQYITAQEYLEWEEKQPIKYEYIDGEIIAMTGGTIPHSEIIANLTTALKNHLRGKGC' A
#
# COMPACT_ATOMS: atom_id res chain seq x y z
N MET A 1 -12.06 9.56 3.61
CA MET A 1 -10.77 8.99 4.06
C MET A 1 -9.89 10.16 4.46
N ILE A 2 -9.38 10.21 5.70
CA ILE A 2 -8.48 11.29 6.14
C ILE A 2 -7.16 10.65 6.52
N ALA A 3 -6.12 10.97 5.76
CA ALA A 3 -4.74 10.57 6.04
C ALA A 3 -4.16 11.48 7.12
N ILE A 4 -3.52 10.90 8.14
CA ILE A 4 -2.82 11.65 9.19
C ILE A 4 -1.34 11.69 8.81
N LYS A 5 -0.82 12.89 8.57
CA LYS A 5 0.58 13.16 8.20
C LYS A 5 1.41 13.39 9.44
N ASN A 6 2.47 12.60 9.63
CA ASN A 6 3.51 12.86 10.64
C ASN A 6 4.78 13.36 9.94
N SER A 7 5.22 14.58 10.24
CA SER A 7 6.35 15.26 9.59
C SER A 7 7.74 14.84 10.14
N GLN A 8 7.94 13.56 10.42
CA GLN A 8 9.29 13.03 10.70
C GLN A 8 9.85 12.46 9.41
N TYR A 9 10.86 13.14 8.83
CA TYR A 9 11.59 12.63 7.67
C TYR A 9 12.44 11.43 8.09
N ILE A 10 12.15 10.26 7.52
CA ILE A 10 12.91 9.02 7.75
C ILE A 10 13.43 8.44 6.44
N THR A 11 14.51 7.69 6.49
CA THR A 11 15.00 6.93 5.33
C THR A 11 14.09 5.73 5.03
N ALA A 12 14.14 5.22 3.80
CA ALA A 12 13.36 4.04 3.41
C ALA A 12 13.70 2.80 4.26
N GLN A 13 14.96 2.65 4.68
CA GLN A 13 15.38 1.53 5.53
C GLN A 13 14.78 1.64 6.94
N GLU A 14 14.85 2.83 7.54
CA GLU A 14 14.24 3.10 8.85
C GLU A 14 12.72 2.92 8.80
N TYR A 15 12.08 3.28 7.68
CA TYR A 15 10.66 3.05 7.46
C TYR A 15 10.29 1.57 7.53
N LEU A 16 11.02 0.70 6.81
CA LEU A 16 10.72 -0.73 6.78
C LEU A 16 10.86 -1.37 8.16
N GLU A 17 11.93 -1.01 8.90
CA GLU A 17 12.16 -1.52 10.26
C GLU A 17 11.13 -1.01 11.28
N TRP A 18 10.55 0.16 11.02
CA TRP A 18 9.50 0.75 11.83
C TRP A 18 8.12 0.18 11.47
N GLU A 19 7.80 0.05 10.17
CA GLU A 19 6.50 -0.42 9.64
C GLU A 19 6.17 -1.84 10.11
N GLU A 20 7.16 -2.74 10.11
CA GLU A 20 7.00 -4.14 10.55
C GLU A 20 6.43 -4.26 11.98
N LYS A 21 6.68 -3.26 12.82
CA LYS A 21 6.25 -3.23 14.22
C LYS A 21 4.86 -2.59 14.40
N GLN A 22 4.26 -2.05 13.35
CA GLN A 22 3.02 -1.30 13.46
C GLN A 22 1.77 -2.19 13.35
N PRO A 23 0.68 -1.85 14.06
CA PRO A 23 -0.56 -2.63 14.03
C PRO A 23 -1.40 -2.39 12.77
N ILE A 24 -1.12 -1.32 12.02
CA ILE A 24 -1.80 -0.96 10.78
C ILE A 24 -0.78 -0.64 9.71
N LYS A 25 -1.22 -0.61 8.45
CA LYS A 25 -0.35 -0.29 7.32
C LYS A 25 -0.13 1.21 7.20
N TYR A 26 1.06 1.56 6.73
CA TYR A 26 1.45 2.92 6.39
C TYR A 26 1.96 2.97 4.95
N GLU A 27 2.07 4.17 4.42
CA GLU A 27 2.69 4.49 3.13
C GLU A 27 3.90 5.39 3.39
N TYR A 28 4.98 5.12 2.67
CA TYR A 28 6.18 5.94 2.64
C TYR A 28 6.22 6.78 1.36
N ILE A 29 6.20 8.11 1.49
CA ILE A 29 6.25 9.03 0.34
C ILE A 29 7.29 10.12 0.64
N ASP A 30 8.42 10.09 -0.07
CA ASP A 30 9.50 11.09 0.01
C ASP A 30 9.96 11.42 1.45
N GLY A 31 10.06 10.40 2.30
CA GLY A 31 10.45 10.57 3.71
C GLY A 31 9.28 10.71 4.68
N GLU A 32 8.06 10.90 4.18
CA GLU A 32 6.86 11.03 5.00
C GLU A 32 6.19 9.68 5.24
N ILE A 33 5.65 9.52 6.44
CA ILE A 33 4.86 8.35 6.83
C ILE A 33 3.38 8.75 6.85
N ILE A 34 2.56 8.02 6.10
CA ILE A 34 1.14 8.29 5.96
C ILE A 34 0.36 7.05 6.40
N ALA A 35 -0.55 7.18 7.37
CA ALA A 35 -1.39 6.06 7.77
C ALA A 35 -2.32 5.65 6.62
N MET A 36 -2.27 4.38 6.21
CA MET A 36 -3.23 3.86 5.26
C MET A 36 -4.58 3.67 5.94
N THR A 37 -5.66 4.03 5.26
CA THR A 37 -6.99 3.59 5.66
C THR A 37 -7.15 2.11 5.33
N GLY A 38 -7.80 1.36 6.22
CA GLY A 38 -8.15 -0.03 5.95
C GLY A 38 -9.04 -0.17 4.71
N GLY A 39 -8.94 -1.31 4.03
CA GLY A 39 -9.82 -1.66 2.90
C GLY A 39 -11.22 -2.06 3.38
N THR A 40 -12.24 -1.79 2.57
CA THR A 40 -13.59 -2.34 2.76
C THR A 40 -13.76 -3.62 1.95
N ILE A 41 -14.72 -4.48 2.33
CA ILE A 41 -15.02 -5.71 1.55
C ILE A 41 -15.33 -5.38 0.08
N PRO A 42 -16.21 -4.40 -0.24
CA PRO A 42 -16.47 -4.04 -1.65
C PRO A 42 -15.22 -3.54 -2.39
N HIS A 43 -14.33 -2.82 -1.70
CA HIS A 43 -13.08 -2.36 -2.30
C HIS A 43 -12.16 -3.54 -2.65
N SER A 44 -12.04 -4.52 -1.75
CA SER A 44 -11.26 -5.75 -1.98
C SER A 44 -11.82 -6.59 -3.14
N GLU A 45 -13.13 -6.67 -3.30
CA GLU A 45 -13.77 -7.37 -4.43
C GLU A 45 -13.41 -6.72 -5.78
N ILE A 46 -13.44 -5.39 -5.86
CA ILE A 46 -13.04 -4.65 -7.06
C ILE A 46 -11.57 -4.93 -7.40
N ILE A 47 -10.68 -4.87 -6.40
CA ILE A 47 -9.25 -5.17 -6.58
C ILE A 47 -9.05 -6.60 -7.10
N ALA A 48 -9.74 -7.59 -6.52
CA ALA A 48 -9.60 -8.99 -6.90
C ALA A 48 -10.05 -9.24 -8.35
N ASN A 49 -11.18 -8.66 -8.75
CA ASN A 49 -11.71 -8.76 -10.11
C ASN A 49 -10.75 -8.14 -11.13
N LEU A 50 -10.26 -6.92 -10.86
CA LEU A 50 -9.31 -6.23 -11.74
C LEU A 50 -7.99 -7.00 -11.87
N THR A 51 -7.43 -7.45 -10.73
CA THR A 51 -6.19 -8.22 -10.70
C THR A 51 -6.30 -9.49 -11.52
N THR A 52 -7.44 -10.21 -11.40
CA THR A 52 -7.70 -11.42 -12.15
C THR A 52 -7.78 -11.16 -13.65
N ALA A 53 -8.49 -10.10 -14.06
CA ALA A 53 -8.60 -9.72 -15.47
C ALA A 53 -7.23 -9.37 -16.08
N LEU A 54 -6.44 -8.55 -15.38
CA LEU A 54 -5.10 -8.16 -15.84
C LEU A 54 -4.14 -9.36 -15.90
N LYS A 55 -4.12 -10.19 -14.86
CA LYS A 55 -3.27 -11.38 -14.81
C LYS A 55 -3.59 -12.33 -15.97
N ASN A 56 -4.87 -12.57 -16.24
CA ASN A 56 -5.28 -13.42 -17.36
C ASN A 56 -4.87 -12.82 -18.71
N HIS A 57 -4.96 -11.50 -18.87
CA HIS A 57 -4.59 -10.81 -20.10
C HIS A 57 -3.07 -10.83 -20.37
N LEU A 58 -2.26 -10.70 -19.32
CA LEU A 58 -0.79 -10.61 -19.41
C LEU A 58 -0.09 -11.97 -19.36
N ARG A 59 -0.76 -13.03 -18.89
CA ARG A 59 -0.16 -14.36 -18.76
C ARG A 59 0.36 -14.88 -20.11
N GLY A 60 1.64 -15.24 -20.14
CA GLY A 60 2.31 -15.77 -21.32
C GLY A 60 2.72 -14.71 -22.35
N LYS A 61 2.47 -13.43 -22.07
CA LYS A 61 3.01 -12.31 -22.84
C LYS A 61 4.36 -11.90 -22.22
N GLY A 62 5.33 -11.60 -23.07
CA GLY A 62 6.61 -11.02 -22.64
C GLY A 62 6.42 -9.58 -22.13
N CYS A 63 7.47 -9.05 -21.49
CA CYS A 63 7.56 -7.64 -21.13
C CYS A 63 7.97 -6.80 -22.35
#